data_AF-R6BDH6-F1
#
_entry.id   AF-R6BDH6-F1
#
_cell.length_a   1.000
_cell.length_b   1.000
_cell.length_c   1.000
_cell.angle_alpha   90.00
_cell.angle_beta   90.00
_cell.angle_gamma   90.00
#
_symmetry.space_group_name_H-M   'P 1'
#
loop_
_entity.id
_entity.type
_entity.pdbx_description
1 polymer ?
#
loop_
_entity_poly.entity_id
_entity_poly.type
_entity_poly.pdbx_seq_one_letter_code
_entity_poly.pdbx_strand_id
1 'polypeptide(L)'
;MQVDGVHAFTLRTSEPDANNYVYLMRDGSPLVYLVSASRLSWLEVQAEQLTQSIYQPSEPEEIAQLQIISPKESYDFVVETVEGEDDEQVTCNGQPVDRELFGKLYQAVTSIPPERMSSGQPELEPALTMTVSYRDSSRPEDRFELIPNGNGSVYLSLNGKIRYTASQQLVYQILQNCQQVLEGKEVSSLS
;
A
#
# COMPACT_ATOMS: atom_id res chain seq x y z
N MET A 1 3.46 -23.26 -25.60
CA MET A 1 3.78 -22.32 -26.69
C MET A 1 5.16 -21.75 -26.38
N GLN A 2 6.13 -21.96 -27.26
CA GLN A 2 7.52 -21.53 -27.05
C GLN A 2 7.63 -20.12 -27.64
N VAL A 3 7.81 -19.13 -26.78
CA VAL A 3 8.11 -17.75 -27.18
C VAL A 3 9.57 -17.52 -26.75
N ASP A 4 10.45 -17.33 -27.73
CA ASP A 4 11.80 -16.79 -27.61
C ASP A 4 12.74 -17.43 -26.57
N GLY A 5 13.07 -18.72 -26.73
CA GLY A 5 14.18 -19.35 -25.99
C GLY A 5 13.97 -19.52 -24.47
N VAL A 6 12.83 -19.08 -23.94
CA VAL A 6 12.45 -19.28 -22.55
C VAL A 6 11.66 -20.58 -22.42
N HIS A 7 12.18 -21.52 -21.62
CA HIS A 7 11.44 -22.71 -21.22
C HIS A 7 10.33 -22.31 -20.23
N ALA A 8 9.15 -22.02 -20.74
CA ALA A 8 7.96 -21.79 -19.93
C ALA A 8 7.25 -23.12 -19.62
N PHE A 9 6.81 -23.26 -18.37
CA PHE A 9 5.92 -24.33 -17.93
C PHE A 9 4.99 -23.81 -16.84
N THR A 10 3.81 -24.41 -16.73
CA THR A 10 2.85 -24.09 -15.68
C THR A 10 2.96 -25.13 -14.57
N LEU A 11 2.95 -24.67 -13.32
CA LEU A 11 2.81 -25.52 -12.14
C LEU A 11 1.41 -25.32 -11.56
N ARG A 12 0.78 -26.40 -11.09
CA ARG A 12 -0.51 -26.39 -10.41
C ARG A 12 -0.36 -27.09 -9.07
N THR A 13 -1.05 -26.59 -8.04
CA THR A 13 -1.01 -27.20 -6.71
C THR A 13 -2.40 -27.47 -6.17
N SER A 14 -2.50 -28.41 -5.24
CA SER A 14 -3.61 -28.50 -4.32
C SER A 14 -3.50 -27.43 -3.22
N GLU A 15 -4.55 -27.30 -2.40
CA GLU A 15 -4.45 -26.71 -1.07
C GLU A 15 -3.50 -27.55 -0.18
N PRO A 16 -2.83 -26.94 0.82
CA PRO A 16 -2.04 -27.68 1.81
C PRO A 16 -2.91 -28.64 2.64
N ASP A 17 -2.40 -29.83 2.89
CA ASP A 17 -3.01 -30.78 3.82
C ASP A 17 -2.74 -30.41 5.29
N ALA A 18 -3.27 -31.20 6.23
CA ALA A 18 -3.09 -30.99 7.66
C ALA A 18 -1.62 -31.01 8.14
N ASN A 19 -0.70 -31.54 7.32
CA ASN A 19 0.73 -31.62 7.61
C ASN A 19 1.55 -30.58 6.82
N ASN A 20 0.88 -29.61 6.18
CA ASN A 20 1.48 -28.56 5.37
C ASN A 20 2.19 -29.05 4.10
N TYR A 21 1.65 -30.09 3.46
CA TYR A 21 2.10 -30.57 2.15
C TYR A 21 1.08 -30.28 1.06
N VAL A 22 1.57 -30.03 -0.15
CA VAL A 22 0.75 -29.89 -1.37
C VAL A 22 1.11 -30.95 -2.39
N TYR A 23 0.13 -31.30 -3.22
CA TYR A 23 0.36 -32.01 -4.47
C TYR A 23 0.72 -31.00 -5.55
N LEU A 24 1.93 -31.09 -6.10
CA LEU A 24 2.45 -30.23 -7.16
C LEU A 24 2.50 -31.00 -8.48
N MET A 25 2.00 -30.40 -9.55
CA MET A 25 2.03 -30.98 -10.90
C MET A 25 2.55 -29.96 -11.90
N ARG A 26 3.39 -30.41 -12.83
CA ARG A 26 3.75 -29.64 -14.03
C ARG A 26 2.70 -29.92 -15.11
N ASP A 27 2.15 -28.87 -15.69
CA ASP A 27 1.17 -28.99 -16.76
C ASP A 27 1.74 -29.77 -17.96
N GLY A 28 0.95 -30.72 -18.47
CA GLY A 28 1.37 -31.67 -19.49
C GLY A 28 2.28 -32.82 -19.02
N SER A 29 2.60 -32.93 -17.72
CA SER A 29 3.34 -34.07 -17.15
C SER A 29 2.41 -34.99 -16.36
N PRO A 30 2.49 -36.33 -16.49
CA PRO A 30 1.67 -37.25 -15.72
C PRO A 30 2.13 -37.43 -14.25
N LEU A 31 3.17 -36.72 -13.82
CA LEU A 31 3.77 -36.87 -12.50
C LEU A 31 3.19 -35.87 -11.50
N VAL A 32 2.80 -36.38 -10.33
CA VAL A 32 2.38 -35.59 -9.16
C VAL A 32 3.43 -35.75 -8.07
N TYR A 33 3.92 -34.63 -7.56
CA TYR A 33 4.92 -34.58 -6.50
C TYR A 33 4.27 -34.15 -5.19
N LEU A 34 4.67 -34.75 -4.08
CA LEU A 34 4.32 -34.27 -2.75
C LEU A 34 5.44 -33.33 -2.27
N VAL A 35 5.11 -32.06 -2.04
CA VAL A 35 6.08 -31.02 -1.68
C VAL A 35 5.61 -30.30 -0.43
N SER A 36 6.52 -30.01 0.48
CA SER A 36 6.22 -29.14 1.63
C SER A 36 5.83 -27.75 1.12
N ALA A 37 4.67 -27.24 1.54
CA ALA A 37 4.15 -25.95 1.12
C ALA A 37 5.14 -24.82 1.44
N SER A 38 5.87 -24.91 2.56
CA SER A 38 6.91 -23.96 2.95
C SER A 38 8.08 -23.82 1.96
N ARG A 39 8.24 -24.74 1.00
CA ARG A 39 9.26 -24.64 -0.07
C ARG A 39 8.77 -23.90 -1.31
N LEU A 40 7.47 -23.60 -1.37
CA LEU A 40 6.83 -22.94 -2.49
C LEU A 40 6.39 -21.55 -2.03
N SER A 41 7.35 -20.64 -1.92
CA SER A 41 7.10 -19.26 -1.45
C SER A 41 5.98 -18.54 -2.21
N TRP A 42 5.76 -18.90 -3.48
CA TRP A 42 4.71 -18.37 -4.34
C TRP A 42 3.30 -18.86 -4.04
N LEU A 43 3.11 -19.89 -3.21
CA LEU A 43 1.77 -20.29 -2.76
C LEU A 43 1.11 -19.20 -1.90
N GLU A 44 1.92 -18.42 -1.20
CA GLU A 44 1.48 -17.34 -0.33
C GLU A 44 1.62 -15.96 -1.00
N VAL A 45 2.24 -15.89 -2.20
CA VAL A 45 2.38 -14.65 -2.98
C VAL A 45 1.03 -14.27 -3.54
N GLN A 46 0.34 -13.36 -2.84
CA GLN A 46 -0.83 -12.67 -3.37
C GLN A 46 -0.39 -11.55 -4.35
N ALA A 47 -1.28 -11.10 -5.23
CA ALA A 47 -1.00 -10.13 -6.29
C ALA A 47 -0.31 -8.85 -5.77
N GLU A 48 -0.56 -8.48 -4.52
CA GLU A 48 -0.02 -7.34 -3.77
C GLU A 48 1.51 -7.43 -3.57
N GLN A 49 2.07 -8.64 -3.52
CA GLN A 49 3.53 -8.85 -3.52
C GLN A 49 4.14 -8.69 -4.92
N LEU A 50 3.35 -8.84 -5.98
CA LEU A 50 3.79 -8.59 -7.36
C LEU A 50 3.64 -7.12 -7.75
N THR A 51 2.62 -6.42 -7.24
CA THR A 51 2.40 -4.99 -7.47
C THR A 51 3.23 -4.10 -6.55
N GLN A 52 3.92 -4.67 -5.55
CA GLN A 52 4.63 -3.94 -4.49
C GLN A 52 3.75 -2.91 -3.78
N SER A 53 2.44 -3.11 -3.77
CA SER A 53 1.52 -2.22 -3.10
C SER A 53 0.35 -3.01 -2.54
N ILE A 54 0.01 -2.71 -1.29
CA ILE A 54 -1.16 -3.24 -0.59
C ILE A 54 -2.46 -2.56 -1.02
N TYR A 55 -2.36 -1.54 -1.87
CA TYR A 55 -3.45 -0.70 -2.30
C TYR A 55 -3.33 -0.34 -3.78
N GLN A 56 -4.47 -0.32 -4.46
CA GLN A 56 -4.54 0.13 -5.84
C GLN A 56 -4.88 1.62 -5.81
N PRO A 57 -3.92 2.52 -6.10
CA PRO A 57 -4.19 3.96 -6.09
C PRO A 57 -5.31 4.29 -7.06
N SER A 58 -6.23 5.13 -6.58
CA SER A 58 -7.22 5.76 -7.45
C SER A 58 -6.56 6.92 -8.17
N GLU A 59 -7.12 7.34 -9.30
CA GLU A 59 -6.60 8.51 -10.00
C GLU A 59 -6.69 9.74 -9.09
N PRO A 60 -5.67 10.63 -9.05
CA PRO A 60 -5.70 11.83 -8.20
C PRO A 60 -6.94 12.71 -8.39
N GLU A 61 -7.53 12.68 -9.58
CA GLU A 61 -8.76 13.40 -9.94
C GLU A 61 -9.99 12.88 -9.17
N GLU A 62 -10.00 11.61 -8.76
CA GLU A 62 -11.09 11.02 -7.98
C GLU A 62 -11.04 11.41 -6.49
N ILE A 63 -9.93 11.99 -6.05
CA ILE A 63 -9.67 12.30 -4.64
C ILE A 63 -10.27 13.65 -4.28
N ALA A 64 -11.03 13.68 -3.20
CA ALA A 64 -11.52 14.91 -2.58
C ALA A 64 -10.61 15.35 -1.44
N GLN A 65 -10.11 14.41 -0.65
CA GLN A 65 -9.33 14.72 0.55
C GLN A 65 -8.32 13.61 0.88
N LEU A 66 -7.15 14.01 1.35
CA LEU A 66 -6.16 13.13 1.98
C LEU A 66 -5.81 13.70 3.35
N GLN A 67 -6.23 13.00 4.40
CA GLN A 67 -5.84 13.32 5.78
C GLN A 67 -4.68 12.45 6.21
N ILE A 68 -3.65 13.05 6.81
CA ILE A 68 -2.51 12.35 7.39
C ILE A 68 -2.33 12.84 8.83
N ILE A 69 -2.54 11.95 9.79
CA ILE A 69 -2.58 12.28 11.22
C ILE A 69 -1.57 11.41 11.96
N SER A 70 -0.72 12.06 12.74
CA SER A 70 0.14 11.44 13.76
C SER A 70 -0.24 11.97 15.14
N PRO A 71 0.30 11.40 16.24
CA PRO A 71 0.06 11.94 17.58
C PRO A 71 0.52 13.40 17.79
N LYS A 72 1.38 13.94 16.91
CA LYS A 72 1.97 15.28 17.04
C LYS A 72 1.48 16.28 16.00
N GLU A 73 1.10 15.80 14.83
CA GLU A 73 0.90 16.61 13.63
C GLU A 73 -0.28 16.10 12.82
N SER A 74 -0.97 17.01 12.14
CA SER A 74 -2.10 16.72 11.26
C SER A 74 -1.96 17.53 9.98
N TYR A 75 -2.12 16.85 8.85
CA TYR A 75 -2.09 17.42 7.52
C TYR A 75 -3.39 17.07 6.83
N ASP A 76 -4.18 18.08 6.51
CA ASP A 76 -5.46 17.91 5.83
C ASP A 76 -5.37 18.50 4.42
N PHE A 77 -5.13 17.63 3.43
CA PHE A 77 -5.05 18.01 2.04
C PHE A 77 -6.43 17.93 1.38
N VAL A 78 -6.97 19.05 0.94
CA VAL A 78 -8.28 19.15 0.28
C VAL A 78 -8.09 19.55 -1.17
N VAL A 79 -8.75 18.82 -2.07
CA VAL A 79 -8.75 19.09 -3.53
C VAL A 79 -10.10 19.69 -3.90
N GLU A 80 -10.08 20.93 -4.39
CA GLU A 80 -11.29 21.67 -4.74
C GLU A 80 -11.23 22.18 -6.18
N THR A 81 -12.38 22.16 -6.85
CA THR A 81 -12.55 22.84 -8.14
C THR A 81 -12.96 24.28 -7.86
N VAL A 82 -12.18 25.24 -8.34
CA VAL A 82 -12.49 26.67 -8.16
C VAL A 82 -13.33 27.15 -9.33
N GLU A 83 -14.48 27.77 -9.05
CA GLU A 83 -15.34 28.32 -10.11
C GLU A 83 -14.58 29.36 -10.94
N GLY A 84 -14.46 29.11 -12.25
CA GLY A 84 -13.80 30.00 -13.21
C GLY A 84 -12.32 29.72 -13.45
N GLU A 85 -11.74 28.70 -12.79
CA GLU A 85 -10.43 28.16 -13.12
C GLU A 85 -10.58 26.81 -13.84
N ASP A 86 -9.74 26.56 -14.85
CA ASP A 86 -9.70 25.27 -15.56
C ASP A 86 -8.97 24.20 -14.72
N ASP A 87 -8.15 24.63 -13.76
CA ASP A 87 -7.34 23.76 -12.90
C ASP A 87 -7.91 23.67 -11.48
N GLU A 88 -7.77 22.50 -10.88
CA GLU A 88 -8.13 22.26 -9.48
C GLU A 88 -7.04 22.77 -8.53
N GLN A 89 -7.46 23.36 -7.41
CA GLN A 89 -6.56 23.80 -6.35
C GLN A 89 -6.44 22.75 -5.25
N VAL A 90 -5.25 22.65 -4.66
CA VAL A 90 -5.01 21.83 -3.48
C VAL A 90 -4.63 22.75 -2.33
N THR A 91 -5.26 22.55 -1.17
CA THR A 91 -4.84 23.20 0.08
C THR A 91 -4.42 22.16 1.10
N CYS A 92 -3.47 22.49 1.96
CA CYS A 92 -3.14 21.74 3.16
C CYS A 92 -3.42 22.60 4.38
N ASN A 93 -4.31 22.16 5.28
CA ASN A 93 -4.73 22.93 6.45
C ASN A 93 -5.17 24.37 6.08
N GLY A 94 -5.83 24.53 4.92
CA GLY A 94 -6.30 25.80 4.38
C GLY A 94 -5.23 26.68 3.70
N GLN A 95 -3.97 26.23 3.62
CA GLN A 95 -2.92 26.92 2.86
C GLN A 95 -2.74 26.31 1.47
N PRO A 96 -2.67 27.10 0.38
CA PRO A 96 -2.43 26.58 -0.96
C PRO A 96 -1.11 25.80 -1.04
N VAL A 97 -1.14 24.65 -1.71
CA VAL A 97 0.05 23.83 -2.00
C VAL A 97 0.12 23.50 -3.47
N ASP A 98 1.32 23.15 -3.94
CA ASP A 98 1.53 22.75 -5.33
C ASP A 98 0.85 21.39 -5.63
N ARG A 99 0.04 21.36 -6.69
CA ARG A 99 -0.74 20.18 -7.10
C ARG A 99 0.14 19.02 -7.54
N GLU A 100 1.28 19.28 -8.19
CA GLU A 100 2.20 18.24 -8.63
C GLU A 100 2.90 17.60 -7.42
N LEU A 101 3.32 18.41 -6.44
CA LEU A 101 3.88 17.93 -5.19
C LEU A 101 2.88 17.11 -4.38
N PHE A 102 1.61 17.54 -4.32
CA PHE A 102 0.54 16.74 -3.73
C PHE A 102 0.36 15.40 -4.45
N GLY A 103 0.35 15.39 -5.78
CA GLY A 103 0.25 14.15 -6.57
C GLY A 103 1.39 13.17 -6.27
N LYS A 104 2.63 13.67 -6.13
CA LYS A 104 3.80 12.86 -5.72
C LYS A 104 3.66 12.33 -4.30
N LEU A 105 3.18 13.14 -3.36
CA LEU A 105 2.89 12.69 -1.99
C LEU A 105 1.84 11.58 -1.99
N TYR A 106 0.71 11.79 -2.68
CA TYR A 106 -0.37 10.82 -2.79
C TYR A 106 0.14 9.49 -3.36
N GLN A 107 0.93 9.54 -4.44
CA GLN A 107 1.53 8.35 -5.02
C GLN A 107 2.47 7.64 -4.03
N ALA A 108 3.31 8.40 -3.32
CA ALA A 108 4.25 7.85 -2.35
C ALA A 108 3.51 7.11 -1.22
N VAL A 109 2.49 7.73 -0.61
CA VAL A 109 1.77 7.14 0.53
C VAL A 109 0.84 5.98 0.16
N THR A 110 0.36 5.94 -1.09
CA THR A 110 -0.50 4.85 -1.60
C THR A 110 0.27 3.68 -2.19
N SER A 111 1.58 3.84 -2.40
CA SER A 111 2.48 2.81 -2.96
C SER A 111 3.47 2.28 -1.90
N ILE A 112 3.07 2.21 -0.63
CA ILE A 112 3.92 1.71 0.44
C ILE A 112 4.28 0.23 0.15
N PRO A 113 5.57 -0.10 -0.02
CA PRO A 113 5.98 -1.45 -0.32
C PRO A 113 5.82 -2.34 0.93
N PRO A 114 5.09 -3.48 0.84
CA PRO A 114 5.03 -4.43 1.93
C PRO A 114 6.38 -5.14 2.09
N GLU A 115 6.93 -5.21 3.30
CA GLU A 115 8.18 -5.96 3.54
C GLU A 115 7.92 -7.45 3.81
N ARG A 116 6.99 -7.75 4.72
CA ARG A 116 6.70 -9.11 5.16
C ARG A 116 5.21 -9.27 5.40
N MET A 117 4.69 -10.46 5.12
CA MET A 117 3.33 -10.83 5.53
C MET A 117 3.26 -10.93 7.05
N SER A 118 2.11 -10.55 7.60
CA SER A 118 1.82 -10.67 9.01
C SER A 118 0.34 -10.87 9.27
N SER A 119 0.05 -11.71 10.26
CA SER A 119 -1.28 -11.90 10.86
C SER A 119 -1.31 -11.41 12.32
N GLY A 120 -0.33 -10.58 12.70
CA GLY A 120 -0.21 -10.05 14.06
C GLY A 120 -1.41 -9.16 14.44
N GLN A 121 -1.69 -9.13 15.74
CA GLN A 121 -2.67 -8.20 16.31
C GLN A 121 -1.93 -7.01 16.91
N PRO A 122 -2.32 -5.76 16.59
CA PRO A 122 -1.68 -4.59 17.14
C PRO A 122 -2.15 -4.39 18.58
N GLU A 123 -1.22 -4.12 19.49
CA GLU A 123 -1.52 -3.76 20.88
C GLU A 123 -1.24 -2.27 21.16
N LEU A 124 -0.61 -1.59 20.21
CA LEU A 124 -0.24 -0.18 20.30
C LEU A 124 -1.17 0.68 19.44
N GLU A 125 -1.24 1.97 19.78
CA GLU A 125 -1.95 2.95 18.97
C GLU A 125 -1.21 3.24 17.65
N PRO A 126 -1.93 3.62 16.57
CA PRO A 126 -1.32 4.03 15.32
C PRO A 126 -0.30 5.17 15.50
N ALA A 127 0.88 5.02 14.92
CA ALA A 127 1.86 6.11 14.83
C ALA A 127 1.51 7.07 13.68
N LEU A 128 0.78 6.57 12.68
CA LEU A 128 0.25 7.33 11.57
C LEU A 128 -1.09 6.74 11.13
N THR A 129 -2.08 7.59 10.91
CA THR A 129 -3.33 7.27 10.22
C THR A 129 -3.40 8.11 8.95
N MET A 130 -3.75 7.50 7.83
CA MET A 130 -4.05 8.20 6.59
C MET A 130 -5.45 7.83 6.13
N THR A 131 -6.23 8.83 5.73
CA THR A 131 -7.59 8.63 5.22
C THR A 131 -7.71 9.28 3.86
N VAL A 132 -8.18 8.52 2.87
CA VAL A 132 -8.46 8.98 1.52
C VAL A 132 -9.97 9.05 1.34
N SER A 133 -10.48 10.26 1.11
CA SER A 133 -11.89 10.51 0.81
C SER A 133 -12.06 10.85 -0.66
N TYR A 134 -13.12 10.32 -1.26
CA TYR A 134 -13.37 10.41 -2.68
C TYR A 134 -14.40 11.47 -3.01
N ARG A 135 -14.34 12.01 -4.23
CA ARG A 135 -15.37 12.91 -4.76
C ARG A 135 -16.73 12.23 -4.87
N ASP A 136 -16.72 10.95 -5.24
CA ASP A 136 -17.93 10.13 -5.18
C ASP A 136 -18.25 9.82 -3.71
N SER A 137 -19.19 10.57 -3.14
CA SER A 137 -19.65 10.39 -1.77
C SER A 137 -20.30 9.03 -1.48
N SER A 138 -20.63 8.25 -2.52
CA SER A 138 -21.14 6.89 -2.34
C SER A 138 -20.03 5.86 -2.12
N ARG A 139 -18.79 6.21 -2.48
CA ARG A 139 -17.61 5.38 -2.24
C ARG A 139 -17.13 5.56 -0.81
N PRO A 140 -16.94 4.48 -0.03
CA PRO A 140 -16.38 4.58 1.31
C PRO A 140 -14.93 5.06 1.26
N GLU A 141 -14.52 5.78 2.29
CA GLU A 141 -13.13 6.21 2.47
C GLU A 141 -12.21 5.01 2.66
N ASP A 142 -10.96 5.15 2.18
CA ASP A 142 -9.91 4.18 2.46
C ASP A 142 -9.03 4.67 3.61
N ARG A 143 -8.89 3.83 4.64
CA ARG A 143 -8.13 4.15 5.85
C ARG A 143 -6.92 3.25 6.01
N PHE A 144 -5.75 3.88 6.08
CA PHE A 144 -4.46 3.25 6.30
C PHE A 144 -3.95 3.57 7.70
N GLU A 145 -3.42 2.58 8.39
CA GLU A 145 -2.76 2.79 9.68
C GLU A 145 -1.40 2.10 9.70
N LEU A 146 -0.40 2.85 10.16
CA LEU A 146 0.93 2.33 10.47
C LEU A 146 1.03 2.21 11.98
N ILE A 147 0.93 0.98 12.47
CA ILE A 147 0.82 0.69 13.90
C ILE A 147 2.12 0.04 14.39
N PRO A 148 2.90 0.67 15.28
CA PRO A 148 4.14 0.09 15.77
C PRO A 148 3.94 -1.30 16.37
N ASN A 149 4.89 -2.21 16.11
CA ASN A 149 4.90 -3.55 16.71
C ASN A 149 5.93 -3.71 17.84
N GLY A 150 6.57 -2.61 18.26
CA GLY A 150 7.58 -2.58 19.32
C GLY A 150 8.99 -3.01 18.91
N ASN A 151 9.18 -3.51 17.68
CA ASN A 151 10.46 -4.08 17.21
C ASN A 151 11.08 -3.30 16.04
N GLY A 152 10.76 -2.02 15.89
CA GLY A 152 11.26 -1.16 14.80
C GLY A 152 10.51 -1.31 13.48
N SER A 153 9.40 -2.05 13.46
CA SER A 153 8.49 -2.16 12.31
C SER A 153 7.09 -1.70 12.70
N VAL A 154 6.27 -1.45 11.69
CA VAL A 154 4.84 -1.16 11.81
C VAL A 154 4.03 -2.25 11.13
N TYR A 155 2.87 -2.58 11.69
CA TYR A 155 1.79 -3.24 10.96
C TYR A 155 1.16 -2.26 9.99
N LEU A 156 0.85 -2.73 8.78
CA LEU A 156 0.07 -2.00 7.80
C LEU A 156 -1.38 -2.51 7.87
N SER A 157 -2.26 -1.67 8.39
CA SER A 157 -3.72 -1.89 8.41
C SER A 157 -4.34 -1.13 7.25
N LEU A 158 -5.06 -1.81 6.37
CA LEU A 158 -5.93 -1.20 5.37
C LEU A 158 -7.37 -1.56 5.68
N ASN A 159 -8.21 -0.56 5.95
CA ASN A 159 -9.62 -0.73 6.30
C ASN A 159 -9.83 -1.75 7.44
N GLY A 160 -8.97 -1.67 8.47
CA GLY A 160 -8.99 -2.54 9.66
C GLY A 160 -8.40 -3.93 9.44
N LYS A 161 -7.87 -4.24 8.25
CA LYS A 161 -7.23 -5.53 7.95
C LYS A 161 -5.72 -5.38 7.91
N ILE A 162 -5.05 -6.06 8.82
CA ILE A 162 -3.59 -6.17 8.82
C ILE A 162 -3.18 -7.40 8.02
N ARG A 163 -2.27 -7.18 7.08
CA ARG A 163 -1.72 -8.26 6.25
C ARG A 163 -0.20 -8.21 6.14
N TYR A 164 0.40 -7.07 6.43
CA TYR A 164 1.81 -6.83 6.19
C TYR A 164 2.43 -6.01 7.30
N THR A 165 3.76 -6.06 7.37
CA THR A 165 4.59 -5.11 8.11
C THR A 165 5.51 -4.36 7.17
N ALA A 166 5.96 -3.19 7.60
CA ALA A 166 7.04 -2.45 6.97
C ALA A 166 7.90 -1.72 8.02
N SER A 167 9.03 -1.14 7.59
CA SER A 167 9.90 -0.36 8.45
C SER A 167 9.16 0.81 9.09
N GLN A 168 9.39 1.03 10.39
CA GLN A 168 8.86 2.21 11.10
C GLN A 168 9.44 3.52 10.53
N GLN A 169 10.54 3.47 9.78
CA GLN A 169 11.12 4.65 9.12
C GLN A 169 10.15 5.33 8.15
N LEU A 170 9.23 4.56 7.55
CA LEU A 170 8.21 5.07 6.65
C LEU A 170 7.32 6.13 7.31
N VAL A 171 7.01 5.99 8.60
CA VAL A 171 6.23 7.00 9.35
C VAL A 171 6.93 8.36 9.28
N TYR A 172 8.23 8.39 9.51
CA TYR A 172 9.00 9.64 9.48
C TYR A 172 9.16 10.19 8.06
N GLN A 173 9.37 9.32 7.06
CA GLN A 173 9.46 9.74 5.66
C GLN A 173 8.16 10.35 5.16
N ILE A 174 7.01 9.77 5.51
CA ILE A 174 5.70 10.30 5.11
C ILE A 174 5.46 11.67 5.73
N LEU A 175 5.73 11.83 7.04
CA LEU A 175 5.59 13.12 7.72
C LEU A 175 6.56 14.17 7.13
N GLN A 176 7.78 13.76 6.81
CA GLN A 176 8.75 14.63 6.14
C GLN A 176 8.25 15.06 4.75
N ASN A 177 7.68 14.13 3.97
CA ASN A 177 7.10 14.45 2.67
C ASN A 177 5.93 15.44 2.81
N CYS A 178 5.08 15.31 3.84
CA CYS A 178 4.01 16.27 4.11
C CYS A 178 4.58 17.68 4.34
N GLN A 179 5.63 17.78 5.16
CA GLN A 179 6.33 19.05 5.41
C GLN A 179 7.00 19.60 4.14
N GLN A 180 7.57 18.74 3.30
CA GLN A 180 8.17 19.15 2.02
C GLN A 180 7.13 19.76 1.08
N VAL A 181 5.93 19.17 0.98
CA VAL A 181 4.83 19.74 0.18
C VAL A 181 4.46 21.14 0.67
N LEU A 182 4.30 21.33 1.99
CA LEU A 182 4.02 22.65 2.57
C LEU A 182 5.11 23.69 2.29
N GLU A 183 6.37 23.25 2.24
CA GLU A 183 7.52 24.11 1.98
C GLU A 183 7.80 24.31 0.48
N GLY A 184 7.01 23.70 -0.42
CA GLY A 184 7.25 23.73 -1.86
C GLY A 184 8.52 23.01 -2.29
N LYS A 185 8.93 21.97 -1.55
CA LYS A 185 10.13 21.17 -1.78
C LYS A 185 9.79 19.83 -2.42
N GLU A 186 10.79 19.23 -3.04
CA GLU A 186 10.68 17.92 -3.69
C GLU A 186 10.29 16.83 -2.69
N VAL A 187 9.28 16.03 -3.08
CA VAL A 187 8.80 14.86 -2.35
C VAL A 187 9.73 13.67 -2.64
N SER A 188 10.15 12.98 -1.59
CA SER A 188 11.04 11.81 -1.72
C SER A 188 10.25 10.51 -1.86
N SER A 189 10.75 9.58 -2.67
CA SER A 189 10.21 8.22 -2.70
C SER A 189 10.40 7.52 -1.35
N LEU A 190 9.44 6.66 -0.97
CA LEU A 190 9.54 5.84 0.23
C LEU A 190 10.49 4.66 -0.01
N SER A 191 11.37 4.39 0.95
CA SER A 191 12.38 3.32 0.88
C SER A 191 12.70 2.74 2.24
#